data_AF-K7AZR3-F1
#
_entry.id   AF-K7AZR3-F1
#
_cell.length_a   1.000
_cell.length_b   1.000
_cell.length_c   1.000
_cell.angle_alpha   90.00
_cell.angle_beta   90.00
_cell.angle_gamma   90.00
#
_symmetry.space_group_name_H-M   'P 1'
#
loop_
_entity.id
_entity.type
_entity.pdbx_description
1 polymer ?
#
loop_
_entity_poly.entity_id
_entity_poly.type
_entity_poly.pdbx_seq_one_letter_code
_entity_poly.pdbx_strand_id
1 'polypeptide(L)'
;MLNHRPLFKHIRNHDTLFSELAMARNAHAQCLGLNDYAYHKTPKFITADGRRLTIEPERSLIVQNYHSFTGVKPILQQQIPGFYIVNNSDIGFRYPTAAIAGQDAPFIKRFRSEFFHKVDEDRSICRPRNLSYGIKSRGKGDNRQEYEVWVPDEHVQLNPTPLFIDKYGEDLPDDVRDFASLTPVVYGWMGVKRAAFEAIFLDKKNMGDIAINIGLSVDAYNIGAMPDLSYSPVVGSSIAVSNAELEWEVMGYYAPNGAHPTHDQIWSAINHAIEAVGIAVNNIYDKESIATSESKTERILSCIQSQHISTEQVLDWNLKPWEFLQVASMHRRKSHDPNRSVNLLGRLNRLFYQESFKLPSLKKIHDLIALP
;
A
#
# COMPACT_ATOMS: atom_id res chain seq x y z
N MET A 1 -6.80 -27.28 15.45
CA MET A 1 -8.12 -26.65 15.23
C MET A 1 -7.91 -25.39 14.42
N LEU A 2 -8.51 -25.27 13.24
CA LEU A 2 -8.52 -24.03 12.44
C LEU A 2 -9.45 -23.03 13.15
N ASN A 3 -8.93 -22.35 14.18
CA ASN A 3 -9.60 -21.19 14.75
C ASN A 3 -9.93 -20.24 13.60
N HIS A 4 -11.20 -19.84 13.51
CA HIS A 4 -11.71 -19.00 12.44
C HIS A 4 -10.88 -17.71 12.37
N ARG A 5 -9.94 -17.64 11.42
CA ARG A 5 -9.20 -16.41 11.12
C ARG A 5 -10.24 -15.37 10.71
N PRO A 6 -10.39 -14.24 11.44
CA PRO A 6 -11.25 -13.17 11.00
C PRO A 6 -10.57 -12.50 9.79
N LEU A 7 -10.73 -13.11 8.63
CA LEU A 7 -10.55 -12.38 7.38
C LEU A 7 -11.63 -11.31 7.43
N PHE A 8 -11.24 -10.04 7.64
CA PHE A 8 -12.12 -8.87 7.72
C PHE A 8 -12.84 -8.57 6.39
N LYS A 9 -13.43 -9.60 5.78
CA LYS A 9 -14.12 -9.64 4.48
C LYS A 9 -15.39 -8.80 4.46
N HIS A 10 -15.89 -8.40 5.63
CA HIS A 10 -17.21 -7.81 5.80
C HIS A 10 -17.18 -6.40 6.38
N ILE A 11 -16.04 -5.94 6.89
CA ILE A 11 -15.93 -4.57 7.41
C ILE A 11 -15.71 -3.63 6.23
N ARG A 12 -16.76 -2.86 5.90
CA ARG A 12 -16.71 -1.81 4.87
C ARG A 12 -16.27 -0.46 5.41
N ASN A 13 -16.16 -0.34 6.73
CA ASN A 13 -15.77 0.89 7.41
C ASN A 13 -14.31 0.77 7.84
N HIS A 14 -13.46 1.57 7.23
CA HIS A 14 -12.02 1.62 7.53
C HIS A 14 -11.79 1.87 9.03
N ASP A 15 -12.53 2.79 9.67
CA ASP A 15 -12.37 3.11 11.09
C ASP A 15 -12.66 1.91 11.99
N THR A 16 -13.73 1.16 11.70
CA THR A 16 -14.07 -0.06 12.43
C THR A 16 -12.97 -1.11 12.28
N LEU A 17 -12.45 -1.26 11.06
CA LEU A 17 -11.40 -2.24 10.76
C LEU A 17 -10.10 -1.96 11.53
N PHE A 18 -9.62 -0.71 11.50
CA PHE A 18 -8.41 -0.34 12.22
C PHE A 18 -8.60 -0.31 13.74
N SER A 19 -9.82 -0.06 14.21
CA SER A 19 -10.16 -0.19 15.63
C SER A 19 -10.09 -1.65 16.09
N GLU A 20 -10.67 -2.59 15.34
CA GLU A 20 -10.58 -4.03 15.66
C GLU A 20 -9.13 -4.54 15.59
N LEU A 21 -8.35 -4.11 14.59
CA LEU A 21 -6.92 -4.44 14.52
C LEU A 21 -6.17 -3.91 15.74
N ALA A 22 -6.41 -2.65 16.13
CA ALA A 22 -5.78 -2.05 17.30
C ALA A 22 -6.11 -2.82 18.59
N MET A 23 -7.35 -3.33 18.73
CA MET A 23 -7.73 -4.18 19.86
C MET A 23 -6.97 -5.50 19.85
N ALA A 24 -6.89 -6.20 18.71
CA ALA A 24 -6.14 -7.45 18.57
C ALA A 24 -4.65 -7.26 18.89
N ARG A 25 -4.05 -6.17 18.37
CA ARG A 25 -2.67 -5.79 18.64
C ARG A 25 -2.41 -5.52 20.12
N ASN A 26 -3.24 -4.68 20.75
CA ASN A 26 -3.08 -4.34 22.17
C ASN A 26 -3.27 -5.55 23.09
N ALA A 27 -4.23 -6.43 22.77
CA ALA A 27 -4.41 -7.68 23.51
C ALA A 27 -3.17 -8.59 23.38
N HIS A 28 -2.59 -8.68 22.18
CA HIS A 28 -1.36 -9.46 21.97
C HIS A 28 -0.15 -8.85 22.71
N ALA A 29 -0.02 -7.52 22.71
CA ALA A 29 1.03 -6.81 23.45
C ALA A 29 0.99 -7.14 24.95
N GLN A 30 -0.20 -7.22 25.55
CA GLN A 30 -0.37 -7.63 26.95
C GLN A 30 0.12 -9.07 27.19
N CYS A 31 -0.14 -10.00 26.26
CA CYS A 31 0.39 -11.37 26.35
C CYS A 31 1.93 -11.43 26.27
N LEU A 32 2.58 -10.41 25.67
CA LEU A 32 4.04 -10.26 25.65
C LEU A 32 4.58 -9.57 26.92
N GLY A 33 3.73 -9.28 27.91
CA GLY A 33 4.10 -8.63 29.17
C GLY A 33 4.08 -7.11 29.14
N LEU A 34 3.53 -6.48 28.09
CA LEU A 34 3.47 -5.03 27.92
C LEU A 34 2.22 -4.41 28.57
N ASN A 35 1.85 -4.87 29.77
CA ASN A 35 0.60 -4.47 30.44
C ASN A 35 0.60 -2.99 30.86
N ASP A 36 1.76 -2.48 31.29
CA ASP A 36 1.95 -1.11 31.73
C ASP A 36 2.55 -0.22 30.62
N TYR A 37 2.23 -0.51 29.37
CA TYR A 37 2.73 0.22 28.20
C TYR A 37 1.58 0.91 27.45
N ALA A 38 1.86 2.07 26.86
CA ALA A 38 0.97 2.80 25.98
C ALA A 38 1.41 2.66 24.52
N TYR A 39 0.44 2.58 23.59
CA TYR A 39 0.71 2.65 22.16
C TYR A 39 0.83 4.09 21.70
N HIS A 40 1.85 4.36 20.90
CA HIS A 40 2.12 5.64 20.28
C HIS A 40 2.25 5.47 18.77
N LYS A 41 1.70 6.42 18.00
CA LYS A 41 1.94 6.49 16.57
C LYS A 41 3.40 6.89 16.30
N THR A 42 3.91 6.50 15.13
CA THR A 42 5.21 6.93 14.63
C THR A 42 5.26 8.48 14.65
N PRO A 43 6.20 9.09 15.40
CA PRO A 43 6.30 10.54 15.46
C PRO A 43 6.81 11.08 14.12
N LYS A 44 6.63 12.38 13.88
CA LYS A 44 7.31 13.05 12.75
C LYS A 44 8.82 12.97 12.93
N PHE A 45 9.55 12.90 11.82
CA PHE A 45 11.00 13.00 11.82
C PHE A 45 11.38 14.48 11.92
N ILE A 46 12.18 14.83 12.92
CA ILE A 46 12.70 16.18 13.11
C ILE A 46 14.11 16.22 12.52
N THR A 47 14.29 17.00 11.45
CA THR A 47 15.60 17.21 10.82
C THR A 47 16.47 18.14 11.65
N ALA A 48 17.78 18.16 11.36
CA ALA A 48 18.74 19.04 12.05
C ALA A 48 18.42 20.54 11.93
N ASP A 49 17.72 20.95 10.86
CA ASP A 49 17.24 22.32 10.65
C ASP A 49 15.84 22.59 11.25
N GLY A 50 15.28 21.63 12.00
CA GLY A 50 14.02 21.78 12.75
C GLY A 50 12.75 21.50 11.94
N ARG A 51 12.85 21.10 10.67
CA ARG A 51 11.67 20.69 9.88
C ARG A 51 11.10 19.38 10.41
N ARG A 52 9.78 19.27 10.40
CA ARG A 52 9.03 18.10 10.88
C ARG A 52 8.43 17.38 9.69
N LEU A 53 9.07 16.29 9.27
CA LEU A 53 8.68 15.53 8.09
C LEU A 53 7.79 14.35 8.47
N THR A 54 6.76 14.11 7.66
CA THR A 54 6.03 12.84 7.69
C THR A 54 6.82 11.81 6.90
N ILE A 55 7.56 10.99 7.63
CA ILE A 55 8.31 9.86 7.09
C ILE A 55 7.52 8.59 7.40
N GLU A 56 7.34 7.74 6.40
CA GLU A 56 6.87 6.37 6.58
C GLU A 56 8.07 5.43 6.50
N PRO A 57 8.54 4.90 7.65
CA PRO A 57 9.64 3.97 7.67
C PRO A 57 9.16 2.63 7.08
N GLU A 58 9.36 2.46 5.78
CA GLU A 58 8.90 1.31 4.99
C GLU A 58 10.04 0.71 4.16
N ARG A 59 10.03 -0.61 4.01
CA ARG A 59 10.87 -1.32 3.04
C ARG A 59 10.06 -2.42 2.37
N SER A 60 10.52 -2.83 1.19
CA SER A 60 9.90 -3.95 0.52
C SER A 60 10.84 -4.70 -0.42
N LEU A 61 10.57 -5.99 -0.54
CA LEU A 61 11.27 -6.93 -1.41
C LEU A 61 10.32 -7.45 -2.48
N ILE A 62 10.77 -7.51 -3.72
CA ILE A 62 9.96 -7.90 -4.87
C ILE A 62 10.48 -9.23 -5.41
N VAL A 63 9.57 -10.11 -5.79
CA VAL A 63 9.85 -11.42 -6.36
C VAL A 63 8.99 -11.67 -7.60
N GLN A 64 9.34 -12.68 -8.37
CA GLN A 64 8.57 -13.04 -9.57
C GLN A 64 7.17 -13.58 -9.25
N ASN A 65 7.00 -14.26 -8.11
CA ASN A 65 5.78 -14.98 -7.80
C ASN A 65 5.50 -14.97 -6.29
N TYR A 66 4.25 -14.71 -5.90
CA TYR A 66 3.84 -14.72 -4.49
C TYR A 66 4.06 -16.07 -3.78
N HIS A 67 4.21 -17.18 -4.52
CA HIS A 67 4.57 -18.48 -3.98
C HIS A 67 5.92 -18.49 -3.25
N SER A 68 6.83 -17.59 -3.62
CA SER A 68 8.09 -17.36 -2.90
C SER A 68 7.88 -17.06 -1.41
N PHE A 69 6.78 -16.41 -1.05
CA PHE A 69 6.48 -16.05 0.34
C PHE A 69 5.76 -17.14 1.13
N THR A 70 5.89 -18.40 0.72
CA THR A 70 5.32 -19.54 1.44
C THR A 70 5.90 -19.61 2.85
N GLY A 71 5.03 -19.66 3.85
CA GLY A 71 5.42 -19.74 5.25
C GLY A 71 6.17 -18.52 5.79
N VAL A 72 6.08 -17.36 5.14
CA VAL A 72 6.81 -16.15 5.59
C VAL A 72 6.54 -15.80 7.06
N LYS A 73 5.33 -16.02 7.60
CA LYS A 73 5.03 -15.72 9.01
C LYS A 73 5.90 -16.54 9.99
N PRO A 74 5.83 -17.89 10.01
CA PRO A 74 6.68 -18.68 10.89
C PRO A 74 8.17 -18.51 10.60
N ILE A 75 8.57 -18.34 9.33
CA ILE A 75 9.98 -18.08 8.97
C ILE A 75 10.48 -16.80 9.65
N LEU A 76 9.74 -15.68 9.55
CA LEU A 76 10.15 -14.43 10.19
C LEU A 76 10.24 -14.56 11.71
N GLN A 77 9.28 -15.22 12.37
CA GLN A 77 9.34 -15.46 13.82
C GLN A 77 10.53 -16.33 14.22
N GLN A 78 10.91 -17.29 13.38
CA GLN A 78 12.06 -18.16 13.64
C GLN A 78 13.39 -17.42 13.43
N GLN A 79 13.48 -16.60 12.39
CA GLN A 79 14.73 -15.96 11.95
C GLN A 79 15.03 -14.63 12.67
N ILE A 80 14.01 -13.98 13.24
CA ILE A 80 14.16 -12.68 13.91
C ILE A 80 13.87 -12.85 15.41
N PRO A 81 14.91 -12.96 16.26
CA PRO A 81 14.72 -13.07 17.71
C PRO A 81 13.91 -11.89 18.25
N GLY A 82 12.88 -12.16 19.05
CA GLY A 82 12.02 -11.11 19.62
C GLY A 82 10.95 -10.59 18.67
N PHE A 83 10.74 -11.22 17.52
CA PHE A 83 9.68 -10.87 16.57
C PHE A 83 8.45 -11.77 16.75
N TYR A 84 7.32 -11.17 17.11
CA TYR A 84 6.09 -11.89 17.47
C TYR A 84 4.96 -11.46 16.54
N ILE A 85 4.41 -12.40 15.76
CA ILE A 85 3.23 -12.12 14.92
C ILE A 85 2.02 -11.90 15.82
N VAL A 86 1.31 -10.80 15.60
CA VAL A 86 0.09 -10.47 16.32
C VAL A 86 -1.00 -11.46 15.91
N ASN A 87 -1.51 -12.22 16.88
CA ASN A 87 -2.61 -13.16 16.65
C ASN A 87 -3.86 -12.42 16.15
N ASN A 88 -4.53 -12.97 15.14
CA ASN A 88 -5.76 -12.44 14.54
C ASN A 88 -5.62 -11.05 13.88
N SER A 89 -4.40 -10.64 13.52
CA SER A 89 -4.15 -9.38 12.78
C SER A 89 -4.29 -9.49 11.25
N ASP A 90 -4.78 -10.63 10.74
CA ASP A 90 -4.86 -10.90 9.30
C ASP A 90 -5.91 -10.04 8.58
N ILE A 91 -5.46 -9.11 7.74
CA ILE A 91 -6.34 -8.27 6.92
C ILE A 91 -6.13 -8.54 5.44
N GLY A 92 -7.23 -8.59 4.68
CA GLY A 92 -7.20 -8.79 3.24
C GLY A 92 -7.93 -7.69 2.50
N PHE A 93 -7.24 -6.98 1.61
CA PHE A 93 -7.83 -5.94 0.77
C PHE A 93 -7.50 -6.12 -0.70
N ARG A 94 -8.33 -5.51 -1.55
CA ARG A 94 -8.03 -5.33 -2.96
C ARG A 94 -8.13 -3.84 -3.24
N TYR A 95 -7.19 -3.29 -3.98
CA TYR A 95 -7.21 -1.88 -4.33
C TYR A 95 -6.61 -1.68 -5.72
N PRO A 96 -7.18 -0.85 -6.60
CA PRO A 96 -6.42 -0.29 -7.68
C PRO A 96 -5.64 0.92 -7.15
N THR A 97 -4.48 1.15 -7.71
CA THR A 97 -3.74 2.39 -7.54
C THR A 97 -3.32 2.91 -8.90
N ALA A 98 -3.46 4.21 -9.12
CA ALA A 98 -2.98 4.89 -10.32
C ALA A 98 -1.76 5.74 -10.00
N ALA A 99 -0.80 5.74 -10.91
CA ALA A 99 0.16 6.84 -11.01
C ALA A 99 -0.55 8.01 -11.68
N ILE A 100 -0.64 9.15 -10.98
CA ILE A 100 -1.36 10.34 -11.46
C ILE A 100 -0.43 11.56 -11.70
N ALA A 101 0.86 11.28 -11.85
CA ALA A 101 1.91 12.18 -12.31
C ALA A 101 3.02 11.36 -13.01
N GLY A 102 3.75 11.99 -13.95
CA GLY A 102 4.80 11.34 -14.75
C GLY A 102 6.10 11.11 -13.99
N GLN A 103 7.11 10.54 -14.67
CA GLN A 103 8.46 10.30 -14.10
C GLN A 103 9.28 11.59 -13.93
N ASP A 104 8.91 12.64 -14.64
CA ASP A 104 9.47 13.99 -14.59
C ASP A 104 9.04 14.79 -13.36
N ALA A 105 7.95 14.37 -12.70
CA ALA A 105 7.44 15.04 -11.52
C ALA A 105 8.42 14.96 -10.32
N PRO A 106 8.53 16.02 -9.49
CA PRO A 106 9.43 16.05 -8.33
C PRO A 106 9.04 15.00 -7.27
N PHE A 107 7.75 14.70 -7.17
CA PHE A 107 7.20 13.66 -6.32
C PHE A 107 6.37 12.67 -7.15
N ILE A 108 6.10 11.52 -6.54
CA ILE A 108 5.10 10.58 -7.03
C ILE A 108 3.73 11.04 -6.53
N LYS A 109 2.77 11.19 -7.43
CA LYS A 109 1.36 11.38 -7.09
C LYS A 109 0.60 10.10 -7.39
N ARG A 110 -0.20 9.62 -6.43
CA ARG A 110 -1.02 8.41 -6.59
C ARG A 110 -2.46 8.63 -6.19
N PHE A 111 -3.35 7.95 -6.90
CA PHE A 111 -4.74 7.76 -6.48
C PHE A 111 -4.90 6.30 -6.05
N ARG A 112 -5.46 6.05 -4.87
CA ARG A 112 -5.76 4.70 -4.38
C ARG A 112 -7.24 4.62 -4.06
N SER A 113 -7.82 3.47 -4.34
CA SER A 113 -9.19 3.16 -3.96
C SER A 113 -9.26 1.75 -3.40
N GLU A 114 -10.11 1.49 -2.43
CA GLU A 114 -10.35 0.14 -1.95
C GLU A 114 -11.58 -0.48 -2.60
N PHE A 115 -11.54 -1.78 -2.80
CA PHE A 115 -12.65 -2.55 -3.34
C PHE A 115 -13.42 -3.27 -2.24
N PHE A 116 -14.69 -2.92 -2.08
CA PHE A 116 -15.62 -3.65 -1.22
C PHE A 116 -16.72 -4.32 -2.04
N HIS A 117 -17.09 -5.53 -1.63
CA HIS A 117 -18.27 -6.23 -2.17
C HIS A 117 -19.52 -5.71 -1.49
N LYS A 118 -20.57 -5.41 -2.26
CA LYS A 118 -21.92 -5.27 -1.68
C LYS A 118 -22.43 -6.62 -1.16
N VAL A 119 -23.44 -6.58 -0.29
CA VAL A 119 -24.08 -7.82 0.17
C VAL A 119 -24.75 -8.40 -1.08
N ASP A 120 -24.52 -9.68 -1.34
CA ASP A 120 -25.05 -10.41 -2.51
C ASP A 120 -24.53 -9.96 -3.90
N GLU A 121 -23.47 -9.13 -3.99
CA GLU A 121 -22.81 -8.82 -5.27
C GLU A 121 -21.92 -10.00 -5.71
N ASP A 122 -21.95 -10.32 -7.01
CA ASP A 122 -21.03 -11.29 -7.59
C ASP A 122 -19.59 -10.86 -7.28
N ARG A 123 -18.84 -11.75 -6.64
CA ARG A 123 -17.47 -11.49 -6.20
C ARG A 123 -16.47 -11.28 -7.35
N SER A 124 -16.92 -11.43 -8.60
CA SER A 124 -16.22 -11.05 -9.82
C SER A 124 -16.27 -9.55 -10.11
N ILE A 125 -17.21 -8.81 -9.50
CA ILE A 125 -17.34 -7.35 -9.62
C ILE A 125 -17.00 -6.71 -8.29
N CYS A 126 -15.96 -5.90 -8.28
CA CYS A 126 -15.62 -5.06 -7.15
C CYS A 126 -15.80 -3.59 -7.53
N ARG A 127 -16.40 -2.80 -6.62
CA ARG A 127 -16.59 -1.36 -6.81
C ARG A 127 -15.60 -0.54 -5.99
N PRO A 128 -14.91 0.42 -6.60
CA PRO A 128 -13.96 1.26 -5.90
C PRO A 128 -14.71 2.18 -4.93
N ARG A 129 -14.24 2.25 -3.69
CA ARG A 129 -14.67 3.11 -2.58
C ARG A 129 -13.43 3.54 -1.79
N ASN A 130 -13.60 4.32 -0.72
CA ASN A 130 -12.53 4.78 0.18
C ASN A 130 -11.34 5.29 -0.64
N LEU A 131 -11.45 6.54 -1.07
CA LEU A 131 -10.55 7.09 -2.06
C LEU A 131 -9.48 7.89 -1.36
N SER A 132 -8.24 7.74 -1.77
CA SER A 132 -7.14 8.54 -1.24
C SER A 132 -6.27 9.11 -2.33
N TYR A 133 -5.77 10.31 -2.07
CA TYR A 133 -4.67 10.92 -2.81
C TYR A 133 -3.41 10.81 -1.96
N GLY A 134 -2.36 10.25 -2.54
CA GLY A 134 -1.05 10.13 -1.93
C GLY A 134 0.00 10.92 -2.71
N ILE A 135 0.91 11.55 -1.98
CA ILE A 135 2.14 12.14 -2.50
C ILE A 135 3.29 11.46 -1.77
N LYS A 136 4.21 10.86 -2.53
CA LYS A 136 5.36 10.18 -1.99
C LYS A 136 6.63 10.71 -2.63
N SER A 137 7.73 10.79 -1.88
CA SER A 137 9.05 10.95 -2.51
C SER A 137 9.39 9.71 -3.35
N ARG A 138 10.26 9.90 -4.35
CA ARG A 138 10.70 8.85 -5.27
C ARG A 138 11.62 7.82 -4.60
N GLY A 139 11.70 6.63 -5.21
CA GLY A 139 12.53 5.53 -4.77
C GLY A 139 11.98 4.75 -3.56
N LYS A 140 12.83 3.83 -3.07
CA LYS A 140 12.64 3.03 -1.87
C LYS A 140 13.73 3.40 -0.87
N GLY A 141 13.35 3.85 0.32
CA GLY A 141 14.29 4.19 1.38
C GLY A 141 13.56 4.54 2.69
N ASP A 142 14.26 4.42 3.81
CA ASP A 142 13.66 4.56 5.15
C ASP A 142 13.27 5.99 5.52
N ASN A 143 13.79 6.97 4.76
CA ASN A 143 13.54 8.38 4.92
C ASN A 143 12.55 8.93 3.88
N ARG A 144 11.69 8.05 3.36
CA ARG A 144 10.71 8.41 2.35
C ARG A 144 9.63 9.30 2.96
N GLN A 145 9.41 10.45 2.33
CA GLN A 145 8.30 11.31 2.69
C GLN A 145 7.00 10.77 2.09
N GLU A 146 5.96 10.73 2.91
CA GLU A 146 4.64 10.27 2.50
C GLU A 146 3.53 11.13 3.11
N TYR A 147 2.65 11.59 2.23
CA TYR A 147 1.47 12.36 2.59
C TYR A 147 0.28 11.71 1.91
N GLU A 148 -0.74 11.34 2.66
CA GLU A 148 -1.95 10.71 2.12
C GLU A 148 -3.18 11.28 2.82
N VAL A 149 -4.21 11.61 2.04
CA VAL A 149 -5.51 12.07 2.54
C VAL A 149 -6.62 11.25 1.93
N TRP A 150 -7.62 10.92 2.74
CA TRP A 150 -8.85 10.28 2.28
C TRP A 150 -9.82 11.36 1.80
N VAL A 151 -10.44 11.12 0.66
CA VAL A 151 -11.33 12.06 -0.01
C VAL A 151 -12.76 11.52 0.06
N PRO A 152 -13.73 12.31 0.53
CA PRO A 152 -15.14 11.96 0.46
C PRO A 152 -15.58 11.66 -0.98
N ASP A 153 -16.46 10.67 -1.15
CA ASP A 153 -16.89 10.19 -2.48
C ASP A 153 -17.50 11.31 -3.34
N GLU A 154 -18.20 12.27 -2.73
CA GLU A 154 -18.79 13.45 -3.38
C GLU A 154 -17.76 14.50 -3.83
N HIS A 155 -16.55 14.48 -3.27
CA HIS A 155 -15.52 15.50 -3.47
C HIS A 155 -14.36 15.05 -4.37
N VAL A 156 -14.45 13.88 -4.99
CA VAL A 156 -13.36 13.25 -5.77
C VAL A 156 -12.88 14.06 -6.99
N GLN A 157 -13.69 15.01 -7.45
CA GLN A 157 -13.38 15.91 -8.56
C GLN A 157 -12.77 17.24 -8.10
N LEU A 158 -12.79 17.51 -6.79
CA LEU A 158 -12.26 18.74 -6.21
C LEU A 158 -10.76 18.63 -5.95
N ASN A 159 -10.11 19.78 -5.80
CA ASN A 159 -8.70 19.84 -5.43
C ASN A 159 -8.52 19.26 -4.00
N PRO A 160 -7.65 18.23 -3.80
CA PRO A 160 -7.43 17.65 -2.48
C PRO A 160 -6.52 18.49 -1.55
N THR A 161 -5.88 19.57 -2.03
CA THR A 161 -4.97 20.41 -1.23
C THR A 161 -5.55 20.85 0.12
N PRO A 162 -6.82 21.28 0.25
CA PRO A 162 -7.39 21.65 1.55
C PRO A 162 -7.33 20.50 2.58
N LEU A 163 -7.56 19.25 2.15
CA LEU A 163 -7.47 18.09 3.03
C LEU A 163 -6.03 17.83 3.51
N PHE A 164 -5.03 18.10 2.64
CA PHE A 164 -3.63 18.02 3.05
C PHE A 164 -3.29 19.11 4.06
N ILE A 165 -3.76 20.33 3.86
CA ILE A 165 -3.55 21.44 4.80
C ILE A 165 -4.21 21.11 6.15
N ASP A 166 -5.45 20.63 6.15
CA ASP A 166 -6.16 20.26 7.39
C ASP A 166 -5.45 19.14 8.15
N LYS A 167 -4.92 18.13 7.45
CA LYS A 167 -4.26 16.98 8.07
C LYS A 167 -2.83 17.29 8.56
N TYR A 168 -2.07 18.06 7.80
CA TYR A 168 -0.63 18.23 8.03
C TYR A 168 -0.23 19.62 8.54
N GLY A 169 -1.09 20.64 8.37
CA GLY A 169 -0.90 21.97 8.92
C GLY A 169 0.38 22.67 8.44
N GLU A 170 1.05 23.34 9.37
CA GLU A 170 2.34 24.01 9.17
C GLU A 170 3.48 23.05 8.80
N ASP A 171 3.33 21.76 9.09
CA ASP A 171 4.34 20.75 8.78
C ASP A 171 4.21 20.22 7.33
N LEU A 172 3.23 20.67 6.53
CA LEU A 172 3.12 20.33 5.12
C LEU A 172 4.13 21.13 4.29
N PRO A 173 5.13 20.50 3.64
CA PRO A 173 6.09 21.22 2.80
C PRO A 173 5.42 21.95 1.63
N ASP A 174 5.93 23.13 1.28
CA ASP A 174 5.35 23.95 0.20
C ASP A 174 5.42 23.25 -1.16
N ASP A 175 6.51 22.53 -1.47
CA ASP A 175 6.65 21.76 -2.70
C ASP A 175 5.64 20.60 -2.79
N VAL A 176 5.34 19.95 -1.66
CA VAL A 176 4.28 18.94 -1.56
C VAL A 176 2.90 19.58 -1.72
N ARG A 177 2.66 20.74 -1.10
CA ARG A 177 1.40 21.50 -1.21
C ARG A 177 1.13 21.92 -2.66
N ASP A 178 2.14 22.49 -3.32
CA ASP A 178 2.07 22.94 -4.71
C ASP A 178 1.83 21.74 -5.63
N PHE A 179 2.53 20.63 -5.41
CA PHE A 179 2.34 19.40 -6.16
C PHE A 179 0.95 18.76 -5.94
N ALA A 180 0.40 18.87 -4.72
CA ALA A 180 -0.96 18.44 -4.41
C ALA A 180 -2.00 19.19 -5.26
N SER A 181 -1.76 20.48 -5.53
CA SER A 181 -2.68 21.33 -6.28
C SER A 181 -2.75 21.03 -7.78
N LEU A 182 -1.74 20.35 -8.34
CA LEU A 182 -1.70 20.01 -9.76
C LEU A 182 -2.88 19.11 -10.15
N THR A 183 -3.49 19.40 -11.30
CA THR A 183 -4.59 18.59 -11.81
C THR A 183 -4.09 17.18 -12.14
N PRO A 184 -4.70 16.11 -11.59
CA PRO A 184 -4.23 14.75 -11.84
C PRO A 184 -4.52 14.30 -13.27
N VAL A 185 -3.60 13.52 -13.83
CA VAL A 185 -3.75 12.78 -15.09
C VAL A 185 -3.22 11.38 -14.86
N VAL A 186 -3.99 10.36 -15.25
CA VAL A 186 -3.60 8.96 -15.07
C VAL A 186 -2.53 8.57 -16.09
N TYR A 187 -1.37 8.17 -15.59
CA TYR A 187 -0.27 7.60 -16.37
C TYR A 187 -0.33 6.08 -16.43
N GLY A 188 -1.05 5.43 -15.53
CA GLY A 188 -1.16 3.98 -15.50
C GLY A 188 -1.83 3.49 -14.23
N TRP A 189 -2.15 2.20 -14.20
CA TRP A 189 -2.83 1.55 -13.08
C TRP A 189 -2.12 0.28 -12.66
N MET A 190 -2.26 -0.05 -11.38
CA MET A 190 -1.94 -1.35 -10.82
C MET A 190 -3.13 -1.84 -10.00
N GLY A 191 -3.51 -3.11 -10.14
CA GLY A 191 -4.45 -3.75 -9.24
C GLY A 191 -3.69 -4.64 -8.26
N VAL A 192 -3.89 -4.42 -6.96
CA VAL A 192 -3.18 -5.13 -5.88
C VAL A 192 -4.17 -5.94 -5.04
N LYS A 193 -3.84 -7.19 -4.76
CA LYS A 193 -4.45 -8.00 -3.70
C LYS A 193 -3.45 -8.15 -2.57
N ARG A 194 -3.79 -7.58 -1.43
CA ARG A 194 -2.93 -7.44 -0.25
C ARG A 194 -3.37 -8.39 0.86
N ALA A 195 -2.46 -9.22 1.35
CA ALA A 195 -2.60 -9.97 2.59
C ALA A 195 -1.70 -9.34 3.65
N ALA A 196 -2.27 -8.50 4.51
CA ALA A 196 -1.57 -7.78 5.57
C ALA A 196 -1.71 -8.48 6.93
N PHE A 197 -0.74 -8.27 7.81
CA PHE A 197 -0.70 -8.73 9.19
C PHE A 197 0.24 -7.84 10.01
N GLU A 198 0.13 -7.87 11.34
CA GLU A 198 1.02 -7.11 12.24
C GLU A 198 1.96 -8.03 13.02
N ALA A 199 3.07 -7.47 13.46
CA ALA A 199 4.03 -8.08 14.37
C ALA A 199 4.51 -7.05 15.40
N ILE A 200 4.89 -7.52 16.59
CA ILE A 200 5.56 -6.71 17.60
C ILE A 200 7.00 -7.20 17.71
N PHE A 201 7.95 -6.26 17.57
CA PHE A 201 9.37 -6.52 17.71
C PHE A 201 9.89 -6.00 19.05
N LEU A 202 10.57 -6.87 19.78
CA LEU A 202 11.15 -6.63 21.10
C LEU A 202 12.64 -6.95 21.07
N ASP A 203 13.47 -5.95 21.39
CA ASP A 203 14.91 -6.13 21.55
C ASP A 203 15.40 -5.21 22.66
N LYS A 204 15.28 -5.67 23.91
CA LYS A 204 15.63 -4.87 25.08
C LYS A 204 17.09 -4.42 25.09
N LYS A 205 17.98 -5.16 24.42
CA LYS A 205 19.39 -4.83 24.36
C LYS A 205 19.64 -3.56 23.56
N ASN A 206 18.93 -3.39 22.44
CA ASN A 206 19.17 -2.30 21.48
C ASN A 206 18.11 -1.19 21.56
N MET A 207 16.88 -1.51 21.98
CA MET A 207 15.75 -0.57 22.03
C MET A 207 15.31 -0.19 23.46
N GLY A 208 15.93 -0.78 24.48
CA GLY A 208 15.52 -0.59 25.87
C GLY A 208 14.08 -1.08 26.10
N ASP A 209 13.26 -0.24 26.72
CA ASP A 209 11.84 -0.54 26.98
C ASP A 209 10.92 -0.09 25.82
N ILE A 210 11.44 0.13 24.61
CA ILE A 210 10.61 0.39 23.42
C ILE A 210 10.31 -0.92 22.70
N ALA A 211 9.04 -1.16 22.38
CA ALA A 211 8.62 -2.22 21.46
C ALA A 211 8.09 -1.60 20.17
N ILE A 212 8.43 -2.14 19.01
CA ILE A 212 8.00 -1.59 17.71
C ILE A 212 6.86 -2.43 17.14
N ASN A 213 5.77 -1.78 16.73
CA ASN A 213 4.71 -2.41 15.93
C ASN A 213 5.05 -2.31 14.45
N ILE A 214 5.11 -3.44 13.77
CA ILE A 214 5.46 -3.56 12.36
C ILE A 214 4.26 -4.11 11.62
N GLY A 215 3.77 -3.35 10.64
CA GLY A 215 2.80 -3.81 9.66
C GLY A 215 3.55 -4.53 8.55
N LEU A 216 3.08 -5.71 8.16
CA LEU A 216 3.64 -6.47 7.04
C LEU A 216 2.55 -6.78 6.04
N SER A 217 2.91 -6.91 4.77
CA SER A 217 1.99 -7.40 3.76
C SER A 217 2.66 -8.18 2.65
N VAL A 218 1.96 -9.22 2.18
CA VAL A 218 2.24 -9.88 0.91
C VAL A 218 1.23 -9.41 -0.11
N ASP A 219 1.73 -8.69 -1.10
CA ASP A 219 0.99 -8.15 -2.22
C ASP A 219 1.20 -9.02 -3.45
N ALA A 220 0.10 -9.32 -4.15
CA ALA A 220 0.13 -9.83 -5.52
C ALA A 220 -0.57 -8.82 -6.42
N TYR A 221 0.04 -8.46 -7.55
CA TYR A 221 -0.48 -7.37 -8.37
C TYR A 221 -0.32 -7.59 -9.87
N ASN A 222 -1.10 -6.85 -10.65
CA ASN A 222 -0.90 -6.69 -12.09
C ASN A 222 -0.88 -5.20 -12.43
N ILE A 223 -0.14 -4.83 -13.47
CA ILE A 223 -0.14 -3.48 -14.02
C ILE A 223 -1.01 -3.48 -15.28
N GLY A 224 -1.80 -2.43 -15.48
CA GLY A 224 -2.60 -2.27 -16.69
C GLY A 224 -1.70 -2.06 -17.92
N ALA A 225 -2.01 -2.71 -19.03
CA ALA A 225 -1.21 -2.57 -20.26
C ALA A 225 -1.26 -1.16 -20.87
N MET A 226 -2.35 -0.44 -20.63
CA MET A 226 -2.61 0.90 -21.14
C MET A 226 -3.13 1.79 -20.01
N PRO A 227 -2.86 3.11 -19.99
CA PRO A 227 -3.38 4.03 -18.98
C PRO A 227 -4.91 4.08 -18.94
N ASP A 228 -5.58 3.92 -20.09
CA ASP A 228 -7.04 3.85 -20.18
C ASP A 228 -7.61 2.44 -19.91
N LEU A 229 -6.75 1.47 -19.59
CA LEU A 229 -7.05 0.06 -19.41
C LEU A 229 -7.71 -0.61 -20.63
N SER A 230 -7.48 -0.09 -21.83
CA SER A 230 -7.81 -0.79 -23.07
C SER A 230 -6.87 -1.96 -23.34
N TYR A 231 -7.21 -2.75 -24.36
CA TYR A 231 -6.42 -3.88 -24.79
C TYR A 231 -5.22 -3.40 -25.62
N SER A 232 -4.00 -3.81 -25.25
CA SER A 232 -2.81 -3.70 -26.08
C SER A 232 -2.67 -4.96 -26.95
N PRO A 233 -2.41 -4.82 -28.26
CA PRO A 233 -2.14 -5.98 -29.12
C PRO A 233 -0.81 -6.67 -28.81
N VAL A 234 0.09 -6.02 -28.05
CA VAL A 234 1.43 -6.56 -27.74
C VAL A 234 1.40 -7.40 -26.47
N VAL A 235 0.80 -6.87 -25.40
CA VAL A 235 0.85 -7.49 -24.06
C VAL A 235 -0.54 -7.85 -23.50
N GLY A 236 -1.60 -7.63 -24.27
CA GLY A 236 -2.97 -7.88 -23.83
C GLY A 236 -3.50 -6.77 -22.92
N SER A 237 -4.27 -7.13 -21.89
CA SER A 237 -4.91 -6.13 -20.99
C SER A 237 -4.10 -5.80 -19.73
N SER A 238 -3.17 -6.67 -19.32
CA SER A 238 -2.36 -6.49 -18.12
C SER A 238 -0.96 -7.05 -18.30
N ILE A 239 -0.02 -6.51 -17.54
CA ILE A 239 1.38 -6.90 -17.44
C ILE A 239 1.59 -7.50 -16.05
N ALA A 240 2.11 -8.73 -15.98
CA ALA A 240 2.32 -9.49 -14.75
C ALA A 240 3.81 -9.86 -14.57
N VAL A 241 4.69 -8.86 -14.62
CA VAL A 241 6.13 -9.05 -14.43
C VAL A 241 6.48 -8.75 -12.98
N SER A 242 7.26 -9.61 -12.32
CA SER A 242 7.74 -9.37 -10.96
C SER A 242 6.60 -9.06 -10.00
N ASN A 243 5.58 -9.92 -9.98
CA ASN A 243 4.21 -9.53 -9.67
C ASN A 243 3.80 -9.74 -8.20
N ALA A 244 4.79 -9.87 -7.32
CA ALA A 244 4.58 -10.02 -5.90
C ALA A 244 5.61 -9.26 -5.07
N GLU A 245 5.20 -8.81 -3.89
CA GLU A 245 6.01 -7.98 -3.01
C GLU A 245 5.70 -8.28 -1.55
N LEU A 246 6.76 -8.41 -0.74
CA LEU A 246 6.69 -8.40 0.71
C LEU A 246 7.08 -7.00 1.18
N GLU A 247 6.18 -6.31 1.86
CA GLU A 247 6.36 -4.97 2.41
C GLU A 247 6.31 -5.03 3.94
N TRP A 248 7.15 -4.25 4.61
CA TRP A 248 7.07 -4.02 6.06
C TRP A 248 7.25 -2.54 6.37
N GLU A 249 6.42 -2.05 7.28
CA GLU A 249 6.33 -0.64 7.67
C GLU A 249 6.20 -0.52 9.18
N VAL A 250 6.76 0.54 9.77
CA VAL A 250 6.58 0.82 11.20
C VAL A 250 5.30 1.62 11.42
N MET A 251 4.35 0.97 12.11
CA MET A 251 3.01 1.51 12.38
C MET A 251 2.96 2.40 13.64
N GLY A 252 3.94 2.22 14.52
CA GLY A 252 4.05 2.89 15.80
C GLY A 252 4.90 2.08 16.78
N TYR A 253 4.84 2.44 18.05
CA TYR A 253 5.63 1.82 19.11
C TYR A 253 4.85 1.76 20.43
N TYR A 254 5.30 0.89 21.32
CA TYR A 254 4.88 0.86 22.71
C TYR A 254 6.02 1.35 23.60
N ALA A 255 5.67 2.10 24.65
CA ALA A 255 6.59 2.51 25.72
C ALA A 255 5.88 2.41 27.08
N PRO A 256 6.61 2.27 28.20
CA PRO A 256 6.01 2.23 29.53
C PRO A 256 5.15 3.49 29.80
N ASN A 257 4.06 3.32 30.54
CA ASN A 257 3.18 4.40 30.94
C ASN A 257 3.96 5.47 31.70
N GLY A 258 3.84 6.73 31.26
CA GLY A 258 4.58 7.86 31.84
C GLY A 258 6.04 7.96 31.41
N ALA A 259 6.55 7.03 30.59
CA ALA A 259 7.84 7.20 29.96
C ALA A 259 7.75 8.27 28.87
N HIS A 260 8.81 9.07 28.75
CA HIS A 260 8.97 10.07 27.69
C HIS A 260 10.29 9.83 26.95
N PRO A 261 10.39 8.75 26.13
CA PRO A 261 11.56 8.55 25.29
C PRO A 261 11.80 9.78 24.40
N THR A 262 13.07 10.14 24.22
CA THR A 262 13.42 11.25 23.34
C THR A 262 13.12 10.88 21.88
N HIS A 263 12.99 11.89 21.03
CA HIS A 263 12.85 11.71 19.59
C HIS A 263 13.92 10.75 19.03
N ASP A 264 15.18 10.95 19.41
CA ASP A 264 16.30 10.15 18.88
C ASP A 264 16.27 8.70 19.39
N GLN A 265 15.83 8.47 20.63
CA GLN A 265 15.63 7.10 21.14
C GLN A 265 14.56 6.36 20.34
N ILE A 266 13.44 7.04 20.03
CA ILE A 266 12.34 6.46 19.24
C ILE A 266 12.82 6.15 17.82
N TRP A 267 13.44 7.12 17.14
CA TRP A 267 13.92 6.92 15.77
C TRP A 267 15.06 5.90 15.66
N SER A 268 15.93 5.83 16.67
CA SER A 268 16.93 4.76 16.75
C SER A 268 16.28 3.38 16.85
N ALA A 269 15.23 3.23 17.67
CA ALA A 269 14.50 1.96 17.78
C ALA A 269 13.74 1.59 16.50
N ILE A 270 13.12 2.57 15.83
CA ILE A 270 12.46 2.40 14.52
C ILE A 270 13.45 1.89 13.47
N ASN A 271 14.59 2.56 13.33
CA ASN A 271 15.61 2.20 12.34
C ASN A 271 16.18 0.80 12.63
N HIS A 272 16.44 0.49 13.91
CA HIS A 272 16.89 -0.85 14.33
C HIS A 272 15.87 -1.93 13.96
N ALA A 273 14.59 -1.69 14.22
CA ALA A 273 13.53 -2.65 13.95
C ALA A 273 13.36 -2.93 12.45
N ILE A 274 13.37 -1.88 11.61
CA ILE A 274 13.28 -2.03 10.16
C ILE A 274 14.49 -2.74 9.57
N GLU A 275 15.68 -2.41 10.07
CA GLU A 275 16.92 -3.06 9.65
C GLU A 275 16.93 -4.53 10.04
N ALA A 276 16.50 -4.87 11.27
CA ALA A 276 16.43 -6.26 11.73
C ALA A 276 15.52 -7.13 10.83
N VAL A 277 14.35 -6.62 10.46
CA VAL A 277 13.47 -7.30 9.49
C VAL A 277 14.13 -7.36 8.11
N GLY A 278 14.74 -6.26 7.66
CA GLY A 278 15.38 -6.18 6.35
C GLY A 278 16.53 -7.17 6.18
N ILE A 279 17.41 -7.31 7.18
CA ILE A 279 18.52 -8.27 7.16
C ILE A 279 17.96 -9.69 7.03
N ALA A 280 16.97 -10.06 7.84
CA ALA A 280 16.39 -11.40 7.78
C ALA A 280 15.71 -11.67 6.44
N VAL A 281 14.86 -10.75 5.96
CA VAL A 281 14.16 -10.86 4.68
C VAL A 281 15.15 -10.97 3.52
N ASN A 282 16.20 -10.14 3.49
CA ASN A 282 17.23 -10.20 2.46
C ASN A 282 17.97 -11.55 2.48
N ASN A 283 18.29 -12.08 3.67
CA ASN A 283 18.95 -13.40 3.78
C ASN A 283 18.04 -14.55 3.34
N ILE A 284 16.74 -14.47 3.61
CA ILE A 284 15.77 -15.52 3.25
C ILE A 284 15.53 -15.54 1.73
N TYR A 285 15.45 -14.37 1.10
CA TYR A 285 14.98 -14.23 -0.28
C TYR A 285 16.05 -13.75 -1.27
N ASP A 286 17.33 -13.76 -0.89
CA ASP A 286 18.47 -13.25 -1.69
C ASP A 286 18.41 -13.69 -3.17
N LYS A 287 18.19 -14.98 -3.41
CA LYS A 287 18.19 -15.63 -4.73
C LYS A 287 16.92 -15.41 -5.53
N GLU A 288 15.81 -15.08 -4.86
CA GLU A 288 14.50 -14.90 -5.51
C GLU A 288 14.15 -13.42 -5.71
N SER A 289 14.83 -12.55 -4.96
CA SER A 289 14.61 -11.12 -4.96
C SER A 289 15.04 -10.49 -6.28
N ILE A 290 14.29 -9.48 -6.67
CA ILE A 290 14.54 -8.69 -7.87
C ILE A 290 15.13 -7.37 -7.43
N ALA A 291 16.36 -7.11 -7.87
CA ALA A 291 17.05 -5.86 -7.60
C ALA A 291 16.33 -4.71 -8.29
N THR A 292 15.63 -3.88 -7.51
CA THR A 292 15.03 -2.63 -7.99
C THR A 292 14.84 -1.66 -6.85
N SER A 293 15.08 -0.38 -7.13
CA SER A 293 14.81 0.76 -6.25
C SER A 293 13.44 1.39 -6.50
N GLU A 294 12.67 0.88 -7.47
CA GLU A 294 11.37 1.44 -7.83
C GLU A 294 10.28 1.07 -6.82
N SER A 295 9.55 2.06 -6.33
CA SER A 295 8.30 1.84 -5.61
C SER A 295 7.20 1.28 -6.52
N LYS A 296 6.10 0.78 -5.94
CA LYS A 296 4.91 0.29 -6.68
C LYS A 296 4.46 1.26 -7.77
N THR A 297 4.38 2.56 -7.46
CA THR A 297 3.92 3.58 -8.41
C THR A 297 4.95 3.88 -9.49
N GLU A 298 6.25 3.83 -9.18
CA GLU A 298 7.30 3.95 -10.20
C GLU A 298 7.29 2.75 -11.15
N ARG A 299 7.04 1.54 -10.65
CA ARG A 299 6.88 0.35 -11.50
C ARG A 299 5.70 0.49 -12.48
N ILE A 300 4.61 1.15 -12.09
CA ILE A 300 3.52 1.49 -13.03
C ILE A 300 4.10 2.33 -14.17
N LEU A 301 4.84 3.39 -13.83
CA LEU A 301 5.39 4.32 -14.81
C LEU A 301 6.40 3.65 -15.74
N SER A 302 7.36 2.88 -15.19
CA SER A 302 8.38 2.18 -15.99
C SER A 302 7.76 1.10 -16.89
N CYS A 303 6.75 0.37 -16.40
CA CYS A 303 6.02 -0.60 -17.21
C CYS A 303 5.20 0.05 -18.33
N ILE A 304 4.60 1.22 -18.11
CA ILE A 304 3.87 1.94 -19.17
C ILE A 304 4.84 2.51 -20.20
N GLN A 305 5.97 3.05 -19.77
CA GLN A 305 7.01 3.56 -20.65
C GLN A 305 7.57 2.45 -21.57
N SER A 306 7.70 1.22 -21.08
CA SER A 306 8.13 0.07 -21.89
C SER A 306 7.11 -0.36 -22.95
N GLN A 307 5.87 0.12 -22.89
CA GLN A 307 4.86 -0.06 -23.93
C GLN A 307 4.95 0.98 -25.05
N HIS A 308 5.98 1.84 -25.06
CA HIS A 308 6.18 2.92 -26.03
C HIS A 308 5.03 3.94 -26.08
N ILE A 309 4.32 4.11 -24.97
CA ILE A 309 3.29 5.15 -24.82
C ILE A 309 3.97 6.44 -24.43
N SER A 310 3.87 7.47 -25.27
CA SER A 310 4.50 8.77 -25.00
C SER A 310 3.76 9.57 -23.93
N THR A 311 4.46 10.45 -23.22
CA THR A 311 3.83 11.38 -22.27
C THR A 311 2.80 12.27 -22.97
N GLU A 312 3.07 12.73 -24.19
CA GLU A 312 2.11 13.51 -25.00
C GLU A 312 0.80 12.74 -25.20
N GLN A 313 0.88 11.46 -25.56
CA GLN A 313 -0.30 10.61 -25.72
C GLN A 313 -1.10 10.45 -24.42
N VAL A 314 -0.41 10.34 -23.27
CA VAL A 314 -1.07 10.30 -21.95
C VAL A 314 -1.80 11.60 -21.65
N LEU A 315 -1.15 12.73 -21.91
CA LEU A 315 -1.71 14.07 -21.69
C LEU A 315 -2.89 14.33 -22.63
N ASP A 316 -2.83 13.88 -23.88
CA ASP A 316 -3.93 13.98 -24.86
C ASP A 316 -5.15 13.16 -24.42
N TRP A 317 -4.95 11.96 -23.86
CA TRP A 317 -6.05 11.20 -23.29
C TRP A 317 -6.68 11.87 -22.07
N ASN A 318 -5.88 12.60 -21.31
CA ASN A 318 -6.27 13.40 -20.14
C ASN A 318 -7.19 12.62 -19.18
N LEU A 319 -6.85 11.35 -18.93
CA LEU A 319 -7.66 10.45 -18.11
C LEU A 319 -7.68 10.92 -16.67
N LYS A 320 -8.87 11.15 -16.12
CA LYS A 320 -9.00 11.52 -14.71
C LYS A 320 -9.25 10.28 -13.85
N PRO A 321 -8.60 10.18 -12.67
CA PRO A 321 -8.72 8.99 -11.83
C PRO A 321 -10.17 8.72 -11.41
N TRP A 322 -10.95 9.77 -11.14
CA TRP A 322 -12.36 9.65 -10.74
C TRP A 322 -13.27 9.11 -11.84
N GLU A 323 -12.88 9.16 -13.12
CA GLU A 323 -13.68 8.55 -14.21
C GLU A 323 -13.86 7.06 -13.96
N PHE A 324 -12.81 6.38 -13.48
CA PHE A 324 -12.79 4.94 -13.23
C PHE A 324 -13.61 4.50 -12.01
N LEU A 325 -14.20 5.45 -11.29
CA LEU A 325 -15.19 5.20 -10.24
C LEU A 325 -16.60 4.94 -10.82
N GLN A 326 -16.83 5.36 -12.06
CA GLN A 326 -18.11 5.19 -12.76
C GLN A 326 -18.19 3.82 -13.43
N VAL A 327 -19.41 3.31 -13.63
CA VAL A 327 -19.63 2.07 -14.38
C VAL A 327 -19.23 2.23 -15.85
N ALA A 328 -19.74 3.30 -16.48
CA ALA A 328 -19.46 3.60 -17.87
C ALA A 328 -19.10 5.07 -18.02
N SER A 329 -18.26 5.38 -19.00
CA SER A 329 -17.87 6.76 -19.28
C SER A 329 -19.05 7.53 -19.88
N MET A 330 -19.30 8.74 -19.36
CA MET A 330 -20.26 9.67 -19.95
C MET A 330 -19.75 10.24 -21.29
N HIS A 331 -18.44 10.39 -21.46
CA HIS A 331 -17.85 11.11 -22.59
C HIS A 331 -17.04 10.20 -23.54
N ARG A 332 -16.38 9.15 -23.02
CA ARG A 332 -15.54 8.26 -23.84
C ARG A 332 -16.39 7.22 -24.57
N ARG A 333 -16.08 7.01 -25.85
CA ARG A 333 -16.74 6.03 -26.74
C ARG A 333 -15.75 4.96 -27.18
N LYS A 334 -16.27 3.79 -27.57
CA LYS A 334 -15.43 2.72 -28.12
C LYS A 334 -14.98 3.09 -29.53
N SER A 335 -13.71 2.87 -29.85
CA SER A 335 -13.14 3.16 -31.17
C SER A 335 -13.86 2.44 -32.31
N HIS A 336 -14.26 1.18 -32.11
CA HIS A 336 -14.96 0.36 -33.11
C HIS A 336 -16.49 0.53 -33.10
N ASP A 337 -17.06 1.22 -32.11
CA ASP A 337 -18.50 1.47 -32.01
C ASP A 337 -18.75 2.78 -31.23
N PRO A 338 -18.76 3.93 -31.94
CA PRO A 338 -18.91 5.24 -31.33
C PRO A 338 -20.25 5.45 -30.61
N ASN A 339 -21.26 4.60 -30.85
CA ASN A 339 -22.56 4.67 -30.16
C ASN A 339 -22.52 4.04 -28.77
N ARG A 340 -21.46 3.30 -28.43
CA ARG A 340 -21.32 2.61 -27.14
C ARG A 340 -20.31 3.31 -26.24
N SER A 341 -20.71 3.51 -25.00
CA SER A 341 -19.82 4.01 -23.95
C SER A 341 -18.78 2.96 -23.55
N VAL A 342 -17.64 3.46 -23.06
CA VAL A 342 -16.59 2.62 -22.49
C VAL A 342 -17.02 2.14 -21.10
N ASN A 343 -16.96 0.83 -20.85
CA ASN A 343 -17.18 0.24 -19.52
C ASN A 343 -15.91 0.40 -18.67
N LEU A 344 -15.86 1.42 -17.82
CA LEU A 344 -14.70 1.77 -17.01
C LEU A 344 -14.52 0.80 -15.84
N LEU A 345 -15.61 0.47 -15.13
CA LEU A 345 -15.57 -0.48 -14.02
C LEU A 345 -15.10 -1.86 -14.48
N GLY A 346 -15.60 -2.32 -15.62
CA GLY A 346 -15.19 -3.59 -16.22
C GLY A 346 -13.72 -3.60 -16.61
N ARG A 347 -13.19 -2.49 -17.14
CA ARG A 347 -11.75 -2.35 -17.42
C ARG A 347 -10.90 -2.38 -16.15
N LEU A 348 -11.31 -1.65 -15.11
CA LEU A 348 -10.62 -1.64 -13.81
C LEU A 348 -10.57 -3.03 -13.16
N ASN A 349 -11.67 -3.79 -13.23
CA ASN A 349 -11.73 -5.14 -12.68
C ASN A 349 -10.83 -6.15 -13.43
N ARG A 350 -10.45 -5.90 -14.69
CA ARG A 350 -9.53 -6.77 -15.43
C ARG A 350 -8.15 -6.88 -14.77
N LEU A 351 -7.72 -5.84 -14.04
CA LEU A 351 -6.48 -5.87 -13.27
C LEU A 351 -6.42 -7.07 -12.29
N PHE A 352 -7.58 -7.58 -11.84
CA PHE A 352 -7.66 -8.64 -10.82
C PHE A 352 -8.12 -9.99 -11.37
N TYR A 353 -8.90 -9.98 -12.46
CA TYR A 353 -9.68 -11.14 -12.92
C TYR A 353 -9.46 -11.49 -14.39
N GLN A 354 -8.55 -10.84 -15.10
CA GLN A 354 -8.18 -11.28 -16.45
C GLN A 354 -7.72 -12.75 -16.41
N GLU A 355 -8.29 -13.60 -17.26
CA GLU A 355 -8.07 -15.05 -17.21
C GLU A 355 -6.60 -15.44 -17.35
N SER A 356 -5.88 -14.82 -18.30
CA SER A 356 -4.46 -15.10 -18.54
C SER A 356 -3.53 -14.66 -17.41
N PHE A 357 -3.96 -13.72 -16.55
CA PHE A 357 -3.14 -13.12 -15.49
C PHE A 357 -3.92 -13.01 -14.17
N LYS A 358 -4.67 -14.06 -13.82
CA LYS A 358 -5.56 -14.01 -12.66
C LYS A 358 -4.76 -13.95 -11.35
N LEU A 359 -4.95 -12.88 -10.58
CA LEU A 359 -4.33 -12.76 -9.26
C LEU A 359 -4.90 -13.79 -8.27
N PRO A 360 -4.09 -14.34 -7.35
CA PRO A 360 -4.57 -15.29 -6.33
C PRO A 360 -5.70 -14.70 -5.49
N SER A 361 -6.53 -15.55 -4.88
CA SER A 361 -7.52 -15.04 -3.92
C SER A 361 -6.83 -14.58 -2.63
N LEU A 362 -7.41 -13.61 -1.91
CA LEU A 362 -6.87 -13.18 -0.61
C LEU A 362 -6.74 -14.33 0.37
N LYS A 363 -7.71 -15.26 0.37
CA LYS A 363 -7.64 -16.49 1.16
C LYS A 363 -6.39 -17.31 0.79
N LYS A 364 -6.12 -17.49 -0.50
CA LYS A 364 -4.95 -18.25 -0.97
C LYS A 364 -3.64 -17.64 -0.49
N ILE A 365 -3.49 -16.31 -0.56
CA ILE A 365 -2.28 -15.64 -0.07
C ILE A 365 -2.15 -15.84 1.44
N HIS A 366 -3.22 -15.58 2.21
CA HIS A 366 -3.24 -15.76 3.67
C HIS A 366 -2.97 -17.20 4.14
N ASP A 367 -3.50 -18.19 3.42
CA ASP A 367 -3.23 -19.60 3.71
C ASP A 367 -1.75 -19.91 3.44
N LEU A 368 -1.20 -19.42 2.33
CA LEU A 368 0.18 -19.66 1.91
C LEU A 368 1.22 -19.04 2.85
N ILE A 369 1.04 -17.79 3.27
CA ILE A 369 1.99 -17.09 4.17
C ILE A 369 2.02 -17.66 5.59
N ALA A 370 1.00 -18.44 5.95
CA ALA A 370 0.85 -19.03 7.27
C ALA A 370 1.11 -20.54 7.30
N LEU A 371 1.59 -21.12 6.20
CA LEU A 371 2.06 -22.51 6.18
C LEU A 371 3.27 -22.68 7.12
N PRO A 372 3.34 -23.77 7.90
CA PRO A 372 4.41 -24.00 8.87
C PRO A 372 5.77 -24.26 8.23
#